data_AF-A0AAB0A5I8-F1
#
_entry.id   AF-A0AAB0A5I8-F1
#
_cell.length_a   1.000
_cell.length_b   1.000
_cell.length_c   1.000
_cell.angle_alpha   90.00
_cell.angle_beta   90.00
_cell.angle_gamma   90.00
#
_symmetry.space_group_name_H-M   'P 1'
#
loop_
_entity.id
_entity.type
_entity.pdbx_description
1 polymer ?
#
loop_
_entity_poly.entity_id
_entity_poly.type
_entity_poly.pdbx_seq_one_letter_code
_entity_poly.pdbx_strand_id
1 'polypeptide(L)'
;MNNESFPNNSNRIYYFADKARLQPAEIARQFARRTFMFRIPKESFIENLDHFVDNMDSEDVLADLWAFKYSPAVVAERIARAKRVRGKKVMPWMVRCPDTVLEKSLQLTKENGELLGENETIVEYFGKRLGFNRDITNSIFLKTPSVRNVRVTKVKKVIDYLLEELDYTPHDIAINPRILMHSLHTIKKRMEQLRQIGCRPRSLIIVCRSQRQYDLFVKEWEDAKERRNRALAAGGS
;
A
#
# COMPACT_ATOMS: atom_id res chain seq x y z
N MET A 1 37.16 -24.21 -7.40
CA MET A 1 36.73 -22.90 -7.95
C MET A 1 36.28 -23.17 -9.38
N ASN A 2 35.06 -22.81 -9.76
CA ASN A 2 34.50 -23.14 -11.07
C ASN A 2 35.24 -22.40 -12.19
N ASN A 3 36.06 -23.11 -12.95
CA ASN A 3 36.60 -22.70 -14.25
C ASN A 3 35.50 -22.74 -15.34
N GLU A 4 34.29 -22.25 -15.02
CA GLU A 4 33.19 -22.17 -15.98
C GLU A 4 33.33 -20.86 -16.77
N SER A 5 33.67 -20.99 -18.05
CA SER A 5 33.66 -19.87 -19.00
C SER A 5 32.21 -19.45 -19.29
N PHE A 6 31.89 -18.16 -19.11
CA PHE A 6 30.62 -17.56 -19.52
C PHE A 6 30.71 -17.12 -21.00
N PRO A 7 29.58 -16.79 -21.67
CA PRO A 7 29.62 -16.27 -23.04
C PRO A 7 30.71 -15.19 -23.20
N ASN A 8 31.41 -15.21 -24.33
CA ASN A 8 32.57 -14.36 -24.65
C ASN A 8 33.80 -14.57 -23.74
N ASN A 9 33.99 -15.78 -23.20
CA ASN A 9 35.11 -16.11 -22.28
C ASN A 9 35.17 -15.21 -21.04
N SER A 10 34.00 -14.73 -20.60
CA SER A 10 33.85 -13.87 -19.45
C SER A 10 33.70 -14.67 -18.15
N ASN A 11 33.62 -13.96 -17.02
CA ASN A 11 33.21 -14.53 -15.74
C ASN A 11 31.82 -14.01 -15.33
N ARG A 12 31.24 -14.63 -14.31
CA ARG A 12 29.90 -14.37 -13.80
C ARG A 12 29.63 -12.90 -13.43
N ILE A 13 30.64 -12.20 -12.91
CA ILE A 13 30.55 -10.79 -12.51
C ILE A 13 30.47 -9.90 -13.74
N TYR A 14 31.40 -10.09 -14.69
CA TYR A 14 31.42 -9.29 -15.93
C TYR A 14 30.24 -9.61 -16.83
N TYR A 15 29.79 -10.87 -16.90
CA TYR A 15 28.59 -11.25 -17.63
C TYR A 15 27.34 -10.57 -17.05
N PHE A 16 27.19 -10.56 -15.72
CA PHE A 16 26.10 -9.82 -15.07
C PHE A 16 26.19 -8.33 -15.39
N ALA A 17 27.38 -7.73 -15.22
CA ALA A 17 27.61 -6.31 -15.42
C ALA A 17 27.24 -5.86 -16.84
N ASP A 18 27.69 -6.60 -17.86
CA ASP A 18 27.37 -6.33 -19.26
C ASP A 18 25.87 -6.40 -19.51
N LYS A 19 25.23 -7.48 -19.06
CA LYS A 19 23.81 -7.73 -19.33
C LYS A 19 22.88 -6.76 -18.59
N ALA A 20 23.23 -6.42 -17.36
CA ALA A 20 22.47 -5.49 -16.52
C ALA A 20 22.85 -4.01 -16.78
N ARG A 21 23.91 -3.75 -17.57
CA ARG A 21 24.50 -2.41 -17.80
C ARG A 21 24.93 -1.70 -16.52
N LEU A 22 25.50 -2.46 -15.59
CA LEU A 22 25.97 -1.98 -14.28
C LEU A 22 27.49 -2.12 -14.16
N GLN A 23 28.10 -1.45 -13.19
CA GLN A 23 29.55 -1.50 -13.02
C GLN A 23 29.99 -2.83 -12.38
N PRO A 24 31.02 -3.53 -12.93
CA PRO A 24 31.51 -4.79 -12.36
C PRO A 24 31.88 -4.70 -10.87
N ALA A 25 32.38 -3.54 -10.42
CA ALA A 25 32.71 -3.30 -9.02
C ALA A 25 31.49 -3.37 -8.08
N GLU A 26 30.32 -2.93 -8.55
CA GLU A 26 29.06 -2.98 -7.78
C GLU A 26 28.54 -4.42 -7.69
N ILE A 27 28.60 -5.14 -8.81
CA ILE A 27 28.26 -6.56 -8.87
C ILE A 27 29.16 -7.36 -7.93
N ALA A 28 30.48 -7.17 -8.03
CA ALA A 28 31.46 -7.85 -7.18
C ALA A 28 31.20 -7.59 -5.69
N ARG A 29 30.91 -6.33 -5.32
CA ARG A 29 30.58 -5.94 -3.94
C ARG A 29 29.33 -6.67 -3.43
N GLN A 30 28.29 -6.79 -4.24
CA GLN A 30 27.06 -7.48 -3.83
C GLN A 30 27.24 -9.00 -3.80
N PHE A 31 27.94 -9.58 -4.78
CA PHE A 31 28.23 -11.02 -4.82
C PHE A 31 29.11 -11.45 -3.64
N ALA A 32 30.06 -10.61 -3.20
CA ALA A 32 30.86 -10.86 -2.01
C ALA A 32 29.99 -11.01 -0.74
N ARG A 33 28.88 -10.25 -0.65
CA ARG A 33 27.90 -10.37 0.45
C ARG A 33 26.96 -11.56 0.29
N ARG A 34 26.90 -12.17 -0.90
CA ARG A 34 25.96 -13.24 -1.29
C ARG A 34 26.71 -14.32 -2.06
N THR A 35 27.66 -14.97 -1.38
CA THR A 35 28.58 -15.95 -1.99
C THR A 35 27.90 -17.15 -2.66
N PHE A 36 26.62 -17.42 -2.35
CA PHE A 36 25.86 -18.45 -3.05
C PHE A 36 25.73 -18.18 -4.56
N MET A 37 25.85 -16.91 -5.02
CA MET A 37 25.85 -16.56 -6.44
C MET A 37 26.92 -17.29 -7.24
N PHE A 38 28.04 -17.64 -6.62
CA PHE A 38 29.11 -18.42 -7.23
C PHE A 38 28.82 -19.93 -7.30
N ARG A 39 27.77 -20.40 -6.62
CA ARG A 39 27.38 -21.82 -6.54
C ARG A 39 26.18 -22.17 -7.42
N ILE A 40 25.54 -21.16 -8.02
CA ILE A 40 24.40 -21.37 -8.91
C ILE A 40 24.90 -22.05 -10.19
N PRO A 41 24.21 -23.08 -10.72
CA PRO A 41 24.56 -23.65 -12.02
C PRO A 41 24.62 -22.56 -13.10
N LYS A 42 25.61 -22.64 -13.99
CA LYS A 42 25.87 -21.63 -15.02
C LYS A 42 24.63 -21.35 -15.86
N GLU A 43 23.96 -22.40 -16.33
CA GLU A 43 22.79 -22.33 -17.19
C GLU A 43 21.63 -21.65 -16.46
N SER A 44 21.32 -22.08 -15.23
CA SER A 44 20.29 -21.43 -14.40
C SER A 44 20.59 -19.96 -14.13
N PHE A 45 21.85 -19.60 -13.93
CA PHE A 45 22.24 -18.21 -13.69
C PHE A 45 22.01 -17.34 -14.94
N ILE A 46 22.41 -17.83 -16.12
CA ILE A 46 22.24 -17.11 -17.39
C ILE A 46 20.74 -16.90 -17.67
N GLU A 47 19.96 -17.98 -17.63
CA GLU A 47 18.54 -17.93 -17.95
C GLU A 47 17.75 -17.06 -16.95
N ASN A 48 18.05 -17.17 -15.66
CA ASN A 48 17.45 -16.29 -14.66
C ASN A 48 17.84 -14.83 -14.89
N LEU A 49 19.10 -14.54 -15.20
CA LEU A 49 19.55 -13.16 -15.45
C LEU A 49 18.80 -12.56 -16.64
N ASP A 50 18.68 -13.30 -17.75
CA ASP A 50 17.90 -12.89 -18.92
C ASP A 50 16.44 -12.59 -18.53
N HIS A 51 15.79 -13.51 -17.82
CA HIS A 51 14.44 -13.28 -17.31
C HIS A 51 14.34 -12.04 -16.42
N PHE A 52 15.34 -11.74 -15.60
CA PHE A 52 15.29 -10.58 -14.73
C PHE A 52 15.51 -9.27 -15.49
N VAL A 53 16.54 -9.15 -16.33
CA VAL A 53 16.84 -7.90 -17.06
C VAL A 53 15.78 -7.55 -18.10
N ASP A 54 15.11 -8.55 -18.67
CA ASP A 54 14.03 -8.32 -19.66
C ASP A 54 12.72 -7.83 -19.02
N ASN A 55 12.59 -7.95 -17.68
CA ASN A 55 11.31 -7.76 -16.99
C ASN A 55 11.38 -6.87 -15.74
N MET A 56 12.56 -6.47 -15.29
CA MET A 56 12.79 -5.74 -14.05
C MET A 56 13.93 -4.73 -14.22
N ASP A 57 13.96 -3.71 -13.37
CA ASP A 57 15.07 -2.77 -13.29
C ASP A 57 16.33 -3.47 -12.75
N SER A 58 17.47 -3.30 -13.44
CA SER A 58 18.74 -3.97 -13.13
C SER A 58 19.22 -3.73 -11.70
N GLU A 59 19.01 -2.52 -11.18
CA GLU A 59 19.36 -2.13 -9.81
C GLU A 59 18.54 -2.90 -8.77
N ASP A 60 17.26 -3.14 -9.03
CA ASP A 60 16.40 -3.93 -8.15
C ASP A 60 16.84 -5.39 -8.13
N VAL A 61 17.19 -5.94 -9.30
CA VAL A 61 17.71 -7.31 -9.43
C VAL A 61 19.01 -7.47 -8.64
N LEU A 62 19.92 -6.50 -8.76
CA LEU A 62 21.19 -6.50 -8.02
C LEU A 62 20.97 -6.35 -6.50
N ALA A 63 19.97 -5.58 -6.07
CA ALA A 63 19.64 -5.42 -4.66
C ALA A 63 19.08 -6.70 -4.03
N ASP A 64 18.48 -7.59 -4.83
CA ASP A 64 17.77 -8.79 -4.36
C ASP A 64 18.19 -10.08 -5.07
N LEU A 65 19.49 -10.39 -4.99
CA LEU A 65 20.09 -11.58 -5.58
C LEU A 65 19.51 -12.92 -5.11
N TRP A 66 18.74 -12.94 -4.02
CA TRP A 66 18.09 -14.17 -3.53
C TRP A 66 17.10 -14.76 -4.55
N ALA A 67 16.63 -13.96 -5.51
CA ALA A 67 15.73 -14.43 -6.58
C ALA A 67 16.41 -15.49 -7.46
N PHE A 68 17.74 -15.47 -7.56
CA PHE A 68 18.50 -16.45 -8.34
C PHE A 68 18.51 -17.86 -7.72
N LYS A 69 18.03 -18.05 -6.50
CA LYS A 69 17.92 -19.39 -5.89
C LYS A 69 16.80 -20.24 -6.47
N TYR A 70 15.90 -19.62 -7.23
CA TYR A 70 14.75 -20.31 -7.85
C TYR A 70 15.13 -20.84 -9.23
N SER A 71 14.49 -21.94 -9.64
CA SER A 71 14.72 -22.50 -10.97
C SER A 71 14.16 -21.56 -12.06
N PRO A 72 14.77 -21.55 -13.26
CA PRO A 72 14.29 -20.70 -14.35
C PRO A 72 12.80 -20.89 -14.69
N ALA A 73 12.30 -22.12 -14.66
CA ALA A 73 10.88 -22.41 -14.85
C ALA A 73 9.97 -21.68 -13.84
N VAL A 74 10.35 -21.66 -12.54
CA VAL A 74 9.60 -20.95 -11.50
C VAL A 74 9.72 -19.44 -11.66
N VAL A 75 10.91 -18.94 -12.01
CA VAL A 75 11.13 -17.52 -12.29
C VAL A 75 10.24 -17.06 -13.44
N ALA A 76 10.25 -17.78 -14.57
CA ALA A 76 9.46 -17.48 -15.75
C ALA A 76 7.95 -17.51 -15.46
N GLU A 77 7.45 -18.55 -14.78
CA GLU A 77 6.03 -18.66 -14.40
C GLU A 77 5.60 -17.47 -13.56
N ARG A 78 6.36 -17.13 -12.52
CA ARG A 78 6.01 -16.04 -11.59
C ARG A 78 6.07 -14.67 -12.25
N ILE A 79 7.06 -14.43 -13.11
CA ILE A 79 7.15 -13.20 -13.90
C ILE A 79 5.94 -13.12 -14.83
N ALA A 80 5.62 -14.17 -15.59
CA ALA A 80 4.47 -14.20 -16.48
C ALA A 80 3.15 -13.97 -15.74
N ARG A 81 2.99 -14.55 -14.54
CA ARG A 81 1.83 -14.31 -13.67
C ARG A 81 1.74 -12.87 -13.20
N ALA A 82 2.84 -12.27 -12.74
CA ALA A 82 2.87 -10.89 -12.30
C ALA A 82 2.62 -9.88 -13.44
N LYS A 83 3.20 -10.13 -14.63
CA LYS A 83 3.05 -9.25 -15.81
C LYS A 83 1.61 -9.18 -16.31
N ARG A 84 0.87 -10.29 -16.25
CA ARG A 84 -0.56 -10.32 -16.63
C ARG A 84 -1.42 -9.32 -15.86
N VAL A 85 -1.01 -8.95 -14.64
CA VAL A 85 -1.77 -8.03 -13.79
C VAL A 85 -1.12 -6.66 -13.68
N ARG A 86 0.22 -6.57 -13.57
CA ARG A 86 0.93 -5.30 -13.34
C ARG A 86 1.51 -4.67 -14.60
N GLY A 87 1.46 -5.35 -15.74
CA GLY A 87 2.15 -4.93 -16.96
C GLY A 87 3.67 -5.03 -16.80
N LYS A 88 4.36 -3.88 -16.75
CA LYS A 88 5.84 -3.81 -16.88
C LYS A 88 6.62 -3.80 -15.56
N LYS A 89 6.00 -3.51 -14.41
CA LYS A 89 6.72 -3.34 -13.12
C LYS A 89 6.66 -4.61 -12.27
N VAL A 90 7.47 -5.61 -12.62
CA VAL A 90 7.70 -6.79 -11.76
C VAL A 90 8.93 -6.54 -10.90
N MET A 91 8.93 -7.06 -9.67
CA MET A 91 10.04 -6.88 -8.72
C MET A 91 10.59 -8.25 -8.29
N PRO A 92 11.89 -8.37 -7.95
CA PRO A 92 12.49 -9.64 -7.57
C PRO A 92 11.81 -10.35 -6.38
N TRP A 93 11.29 -9.59 -5.41
CA TRP A 93 10.58 -10.17 -4.26
C TRP A 93 9.35 -10.99 -4.68
N MET A 94 8.72 -10.69 -5.83
CA MET A 94 7.55 -11.41 -6.34
C MET A 94 7.91 -12.84 -6.76
N VAL A 95 9.15 -13.05 -7.19
CA VAL A 95 9.67 -14.38 -7.51
C VAL A 95 9.86 -15.20 -6.23
N ARG A 96 10.26 -14.54 -5.13
CA ARG A 96 10.67 -15.21 -3.89
C ARG A 96 9.56 -15.42 -2.87
N CYS A 97 8.49 -14.63 -2.93
CA CYS A 97 7.49 -14.63 -1.86
C CYS A 97 6.58 -15.88 -1.91
N PRO A 98 5.95 -16.29 -0.81
CA PRO A 98 4.92 -17.32 -0.86
C PRO A 98 3.79 -16.96 -1.85
N ASP A 99 3.17 -17.96 -2.49
CA ASP A 99 2.08 -17.70 -3.45
C ASP A 99 0.93 -16.89 -2.84
N THR A 100 0.59 -17.13 -1.58
CA THR A 100 -0.43 -16.35 -0.85
C THR A 100 -0.10 -14.86 -0.77
N VAL A 101 1.18 -14.51 -0.69
CA VAL A 101 1.65 -13.11 -0.67
C VAL A 101 1.61 -12.52 -2.08
N LEU A 102 2.03 -13.29 -3.08
CA LEU A 102 1.96 -12.86 -4.48
C LEU A 102 0.51 -12.60 -4.91
N GLU A 103 -0.38 -13.56 -4.68
CA GLU A 103 -1.81 -13.44 -5.02
C GLU A 103 -2.46 -12.24 -4.35
N LYS A 104 -2.20 -12.03 -3.05
CA LYS A 104 -2.71 -10.86 -2.34
C LYS A 104 -2.21 -9.55 -2.97
N SER A 105 -0.95 -9.48 -3.40
CA SER A 105 -0.42 -8.29 -4.05
C SER A 105 -0.99 -8.06 -5.45
N LEU A 106 -1.21 -9.13 -6.23
CA LEU A 106 -1.82 -9.05 -7.56
C LEU A 106 -3.28 -8.63 -7.44
N GLN A 107 -4.03 -9.23 -6.52
CA GLN A 107 -5.42 -8.87 -6.22
C GLN A 107 -5.53 -7.38 -5.84
N LEU A 108 -4.65 -6.88 -4.96
CA LEU A 108 -4.63 -5.46 -4.62
C LEU A 108 -4.32 -4.55 -5.82
N THR A 109 -3.47 -5.01 -6.76
CA THR A 109 -3.19 -4.24 -7.97
C THR A 109 -4.42 -4.18 -8.87
N LYS A 110 -5.10 -5.32 -9.05
CA LYS A 110 -6.34 -5.43 -9.83
C LYS A 110 -7.45 -4.56 -9.25
N GLU A 111 -7.71 -4.67 -7.95
CA GLU A 111 -8.70 -3.86 -7.25
C GLU A 111 -8.41 -2.36 -7.38
N ASN A 112 -7.14 -1.94 -7.27
CA ASN A 112 -6.80 -0.54 -7.45
C ASN A 112 -7.07 -0.07 -8.90
N GLY A 113 -6.74 -0.88 -9.91
CA GLY A 113 -7.01 -0.57 -11.31
C GLY A 113 -8.51 -0.46 -11.62
N GLU A 114 -9.30 -1.44 -11.16
CA GLU A 114 -10.76 -1.44 -11.33
C GLU A 114 -11.44 -0.26 -10.64
N LEU A 115 -10.98 0.11 -9.42
CA LEU A 115 -11.56 1.23 -8.68
C LEU A 115 -11.18 2.60 -9.24
N LEU A 116 -9.97 2.72 -9.77
CA LEU A 116 -9.52 3.97 -10.36
C LEU A 116 -10.23 4.22 -11.69
N GLY A 117 -10.47 3.19 -12.51
CA GLY A 117 -11.13 3.34 -13.81
C GLY A 117 -10.39 4.38 -14.66
N GLU A 118 -11.09 5.44 -15.07
CA GLU A 118 -10.50 6.60 -15.78
C GLU A 118 -9.72 7.57 -14.87
N ASN A 119 -9.84 7.47 -13.54
CA ASN A 119 -9.14 8.35 -12.62
C ASN A 119 -7.69 7.87 -12.48
N GLU A 120 -6.71 8.74 -12.64
CA GLU A 120 -5.29 8.39 -12.48
C GLU A 120 -4.86 8.42 -11.01
N THR A 121 -5.57 9.18 -10.17
CA THR A 121 -5.13 9.49 -8.80
C THR A 121 -6.24 9.41 -7.75
N ILE A 122 -5.83 9.28 -6.48
CA ILE A 122 -6.72 9.41 -5.31
C ILE A 122 -7.47 10.74 -5.27
N VAL A 123 -6.86 11.81 -5.78
CA VAL A 123 -7.43 13.16 -5.81
C VAL A 123 -8.59 13.18 -6.79
N GLU A 124 -8.41 12.65 -7.99
CA GLU A 124 -9.47 12.56 -9.00
C GLU A 124 -10.59 11.64 -8.54
N TYR A 125 -10.26 10.47 -7.98
CA TYR A 125 -11.25 9.58 -7.40
C TYR A 125 -12.09 10.27 -6.32
N PHE A 126 -11.43 10.97 -5.37
CA PHE A 126 -12.12 11.69 -4.30
C PHE A 126 -13.03 12.77 -4.85
N GLY A 127 -12.55 13.61 -5.78
CA GLY A 127 -13.33 14.67 -6.39
C GLY A 127 -14.56 14.14 -7.12
N LYS A 128 -14.37 13.15 -8.00
CA LYS A 128 -15.47 12.51 -8.76
C LYS A 128 -16.49 11.85 -7.84
N ARG A 129 -16.04 11.08 -6.84
CA ARG A 129 -16.93 10.35 -5.92
C ARG A 129 -17.75 11.28 -5.02
N LEU A 130 -17.20 12.44 -4.64
CA LEU A 130 -17.85 13.40 -3.75
C LEU A 130 -18.50 14.59 -4.48
N GLY A 131 -18.40 14.65 -5.81
CA GLY A 131 -18.99 15.72 -6.61
C GLY A 131 -18.24 17.06 -6.56
N PHE A 132 -16.94 17.05 -6.24
CA PHE A 132 -16.11 18.25 -6.22
C PHE A 132 -15.31 18.41 -7.51
N ASN A 133 -15.18 19.65 -7.98
CA ASN A 133 -14.28 19.96 -9.09
C ASN A 133 -12.80 19.84 -8.67
N ARG A 134 -11.90 19.89 -9.66
CA ARG A 134 -10.46 19.70 -9.46
C ARG A 134 -9.85 20.76 -8.52
N ASP A 135 -10.27 22.01 -8.60
CA ASP A 135 -9.70 23.10 -7.80
C ASP A 135 -10.09 22.99 -6.33
N ILE A 136 -11.37 22.75 -6.06
CA ILE A 136 -11.88 22.49 -4.70
C ILE A 136 -11.18 21.27 -4.13
N THR A 137 -11.09 20.18 -4.90
CA THR A 137 -10.44 18.95 -4.44
C THR A 137 -8.97 19.19 -4.12
N ASN A 138 -8.23 19.90 -4.98
CA ASN A 138 -6.85 20.27 -4.70
C ASN A 138 -6.72 21.11 -3.44
N SER A 139 -7.61 22.08 -3.20
CA SER A 139 -7.60 22.90 -1.99
C SER A 139 -7.79 22.08 -0.71
N ILE A 140 -8.62 21.03 -0.74
CA ILE A 140 -8.83 20.09 0.38
C ILE A 140 -7.53 19.33 0.67
N PHE A 141 -6.90 18.77 -0.38
CA PHE A 141 -5.67 18.00 -0.23
C PHE A 141 -4.44 18.86 0.07
N LEU A 142 -4.44 20.16 -0.24
CA LEU A 142 -3.39 21.08 0.20
C LEU A 142 -3.39 21.24 1.73
N LYS A 143 -4.56 21.21 2.37
CA LYS A 143 -4.68 21.28 3.84
C LYS A 143 -4.35 19.96 4.53
N THR A 144 -4.34 18.84 3.82
CA THR A 144 -3.99 17.52 4.39
C THR A 144 -3.25 16.67 3.36
N PRO A 145 -1.98 17.01 3.04
CA PRO A 145 -1.23 16.39 1.95
C PRO A 145 -0.94 14.91 2.19
N SER A 146 -0.86 14.48 3.45
CA SER A 146 -0.65 13.08 3.84
C SER A 146 -1.71 12.11 3.32
N VAL A 147 -2.93 12.60 3.01
CA VAL A 147 -4.01 11.77 2.44
C VAL A 147 -3.65 11.30 1.02
N ARG A 148 -2.80 12.03 0.28
CA ARG A 148 -2.38 11.65 -1.09
C ARG A 148 -1.68 10.30 -1.15
N ASN A 149 -1.08 9.85 -0.06
CA ASN A 149 -0.34 8.59 0.02
C ASN A 149 -1.22 7.41 0.46
N VAL A 150 -2.50 7.64 0.74
CA VAL A 150 -3.42 6.58 1.16
C VAL A 150 -3.85 5.77 -0.05
N ARG A 151 -3.96 4.45 0.10
CA ARG A 151 -4.46 3.57 -0.96
C ARG A 151 -5.91 3.92 -1.30
N VAL A 152 -6.22 4.03 -2.59
CA VAL A 152 -7.56 4.39 -3.09
C VAL A 152 -8.62 3.38 -2.65
N THR A 153 -8.31 2.08 -2.68
CA THR A 153 -9.16 1.00 -2.13
C THR A 153 -9.60 1.25 -0.68
N LYS A 154 -8.70 1.77 0.16
CA LYS A 154 -9.03 2.13 1.54
C LYS A 154 -9.92 3.37 1.58
N VAL A 155 -9.61 4.39 0.78
CA VAL A 155 -10.40 5.62 0.69
C VAL A 155 -11.83 5.32 0.29
N LYS A 156 -12.03 4.50 -0.76
CA LYS A 156 -13.35 4.03 -1.18
C LYS A 156 -14.12 3.43 -0.02
N LYS A 157 -13.55 2.42 0.65
CA LYS A 157 -14.21 1.73 1.77
C LYS A 157 -14.62 2.68 2.91
N VAL A 158 -13.82 3.70 3.18
CA VAL A 158 -14.14 4.71 4.19
C VAL A 158 -15.23 5.65 3.70
N ILE A 159 -15.15 6.15 2.47
CA ILE A 159 -16.18 7.04 1.90
C ILE A 159 -17.53 6.34 1.84
N ASP A 160 -17.58 5.11 1.32
CA ASP A 160 -18.82 4.34 1.21
C ASP A 160 -19.44 4.10 2.59
N TYR A 161 -18.62 3.72 3.59
CA TYR A 161 -19.11 3.59 4.97
C TYR A 161 -19.71 4.88 5.52
N LEU A 162 -19.06 6.02 5.29
CA LEU A 162 -19.52 7.31 5.80
C LEU A 162 -20.80 7.78 5.11
N LEU A 163 -20.89 7.65 3.78
CA LEU A 163 -22.03 8.11 2.98
C LEU A 163 -23.22 7.16 3.08
N GLU A 164 -23.00 5.84 2.97
CA GLU A 164 -24.04 4.84 2.76
C GLU A 164 -24.51 4.20 4.08
N GLU A 165 -23.64 4.05 5.09
CA GLU A 165 -24.00 3.44 6.39
C GLU A 165 -24.27 4.48 7.51
N LEU A 166 -23.71 5.70 7.43
CA LEU A 166 -23.78 6.70 8.52
C LEU A 166 -24.45 8.03 8.15
N ASP A 167 -24.91 8.16 6.90
CA ASP A 167 -25.58 9.34 6.33
C ASP A 167 -24.76 10.64 6.41
N TYR A 168 -23.42 10.58 6.38
CA TYR A 168 -22.61 11.78 6.23
C TYR A 168 -22.72 12.33 4.81
N THR A 169 -22.57 13.65 4.68
CA THR A 169 -22.55 14.28 3.37
C THR A 169 -21.13 14.34 2.80
N PRO A 170 -20.98 14.51 1.47
CA PRO A 170 -19.67 14.78 0.86
C PRO A 170 -18.93 15.96 1.52
N HIS A 171 -19.66 16.98 1.95
CA HIS A 171 -19.09 18.17 2.58
C HIS A 171 -18.53 17.86 3.98
N ASP A 172 -19.17 16.99 4.76
CA ASP A 172 -18.67 16.59 6.10
C ASP A 172 -17.31 15.88 6.01
N ILE A 173 -17.14 15.06 4.96
CA ILE A 173 -15.89 14.37 4.64
C ILE A 173 -14.83 15.36 4.19
N ALA A 174 -15.18 16.31 3.31
CA ALA A 174 -14.29 17.34 2.79
C ALA A 174 -13.73 18.28 3.86
N ILE A 175 -14.51 18.58 4.91
CA ILE A 175 -14.03 19.37 6.06
C ILE A 175 -12.95 18.60 6.84
N ASN A 176 -13.05 17.27 6.91
CA ASN A 176 -12.18 16.44 7.74
C ASN A 176 -11.49 15.32 6.94
N PRO A 177 -10.69 15.63 5.90
CA PRO A 177 -10.10 14.63 5.00
C PRO A 177 -9.12 13.69 5.73
N ARG A 178 -8.63 14.09 6.91
CA ARG A 178 -7.83 13.25 7.81
C ARG A 178 -8.54 11.94 8.19
N ILE A 179 -9.87 11.87 8.14
CA ILE A 179 -10.62 10.63 8.40
C ILE A 179 -10.15 9.50 7.49
N LEU A 180 -9.76 9.81 6.25
CA LEU A 180 -9.27 8.85 5.25
C LEU A 180 -7.92 8.21 5.64
N MET A 181 -7.18 8.83 6.57
CA MET A 181 -5.94 8.26 7.09
C MET A 181 -6.19 7.14 8.11
N HIS A 182 -7.35 7.09 8.75
CA HIS A 182 -7.69 6.06 9.75
C HIS A 182 -8.13 4.76 9.09
N SER A 183 -7.92 3.63 9.79
CA SER A 183 -8.43 2.34 9.29
C SER A 183 -9.95 2.29 9.40
N LEU A 184 -10.64 1.60 8.47
CA LEU A 184 -12.09 1.43 8.56
C LEU A 184 -12.50 0.78 9.90
N HIS A 185 -11.70 -0.18 10.39
CA HIS A 185 -11.91 -0.79 11.71
C HIS A 185 -11.92 0.24 12.84
N THR A 186 -10.92 1.14 12.87
CA THR A 186 -10.85 2.22 13.87
C THR A 186 -12.07 3.14 13.80
N ILE A 187 -12.50 3.51 12.59
CA ILE A 187 -13.66 4.38 12.38
C ILE A 187 -14.94 3.67 12.87
N LYS A 188 -15.19 2.42 12.44
CA LYS A 188 -16.36 1.64 12.88
C LYS A 188 -16.38 1.49 14.41
N LYS A 189 -15.25 1.12 15.02
CA LYS A 189 -15.12 0.99 16.49
C LYS A 189 -15.51 2.27 17.22
N ARG A 190 -14.96 3.42 16.78
CA ARG A 190 -15.22 4.71 17.44
C ARG A 190 -16.65 5.18 17.21
N MET A 191 -17.18 5.05 16.00
CA MET A 191 -18.56 5.43 15.70
C MET A 191 -19.55 4.59 16.51
N GLU A 192 -19.31 3.28 16.64
CA GLU A 192 -20.17 2.40 17.44
C GLU A 192 -20.13 2.77 18.93
N GLN A 193 -18.95 3.05 19.48
CA GLN A 193 -18.84 3.50 20.86
C GLN A 193 -19.56 4.84 21.09
N LEU A 194 -19.41 5.80 20.18
CA LEU A 194 -20.13 7.07 20.25
C LEU A 194 -21.66 6.86 20.18
N ARG A 195 -22.12 5.95 19.32
CA ARG A 195 -23.53 5.57 19.23
C ARG A 195 -24.06 5.00 20.55
N GLN A 196 -23.31 4.09 21.19
CA GLN A 196 -23.69 3.47 22.47
C GLN A 196 -23.85 4.49 23.60
N ILE A 197 -22.99 5.51 23.66
CA ILE A 197 -23.11 6.58 24.68
C ILE A 197 -24.18 7.63 24.31
N GLY A 198 -24.82 7.52 23.14
CA GLY A 198 -25.82 8.46 22.65
C GLY A 198 -25.22 9.74 22.06
N CYS A 199 -23.96 9.68 21.60
CA CYS A 199 -23.28 10.75 20.89
C CYS A 199 -23.34 10.51 19.38
N ARG A 200 -24.03 11.37 18.61
CA ARG A 200 -23.90 11.41 17.15
C ARG A 200 -23.06 12.64 16.78
N PRO A 201 -21.75 12.48 16.47
CA PRO A 201 -20.90 13.63 16.21
C PRO A 201 -21.27 14.28 14.87
N ARG A 202 -21.61 15.58 14.89
CA ARG A 202 -21.86 16.36 13.66
C ARG A 202 -20.60 16.52 12.79
N SER A 203 -19.42 16.47 13.41
CA SER A 203 -18.13 16.58 12.72
C SER A 203 -17.30 15.32 12.94
N LEU A 204 -16.64 14.85 11.88
CA LEU A 204 -15.74 13.69 11.90
C LEU A 204 -14.43 13.95 12.67
N ILE A 205 -14.19 15.19 13.10
CA ILE A 205 -12.94 15.59 13.76
C ILE A 205 -12.64 14.74 15.00
N ILE A 206 -13.65 14.37 15.78
CA ILE A 206 -13.45 13.60 17.02
C ILE A 206 -12.93 12.19 16.73
N VAL A 207 -13.47 11.56 15.69
CA VAL A 207 -13.02 10.24 15.23
C VAL A 207 -11.58 10.29 14.71
N CYS A 208 -11.12 11.46 14.25
CA CYS A 208 -9.77 11.65 13.74
C CYS A 208 -8.71 11.91 14.81
N ARG A 209 -9.08 12.10 16.09
CA ARG A 209 -8.16 12.45 17.18
C ARG A 209 -7.23 11.30 17.59
N SER A 210 -6.19 11.60 18.34
CA SER A 210 -5.37 10.54 18.97
C SER A 210 -6.22 9.70 19.93
N GLN A 211 -5.77 8.49 20.27
CA GLN A 211 -6.51 7.62 21.19
C GLN A 211 -6.78 8.32 22.54
N ARG A 212 -5.74 8.92 23.14
CA ARG A 212 -5.86 9.70 24.39
C ARG A 212 -6.91 10.81 24.32
N GLN A 213 -6.93 11.59 23.24
CA GLN A 213 -7.88 12.69 23.08
C GLN A 213 -9.31 12.19 22.86
N TYR A 214 -9.46 11.10 22.13
CA TYR A 214 -10.75 10.47 21.91
C TYR A 214 -11.31 9.88 23.22
N ASP A 215 -10.50 9.20 24.02
CA ASP A 215 -10.91 8.62 25.31
C ASP A 215 -11.32 9.70 26.31
N LEU A 216 -10.59 10.82 26.35
CA LEU A 216 -10.95 11.97 27.17
C LEU A 216 -12.34 12.52 26.79
N PHE A 217 -12.60 12.70 25.51
CA PHE A 217 -13.91 13.17 25.03
C PHE A 217 -15.04 12.21 25.41
N VAL A 218 -14.84 10.89 25.27
CA VAL A 218 -15.85 9.89 25.66
C VAL A 218 -16.18 10.02 27.14
N LYS A 219 -15.15 10.09 27.99
CA LYS A 219 -15.33 10.26 29.44
C LYS A 219 -16.09 11.54 29.78
N GLU A 220 -15.68 12.67 29.20
CA GLU A 220 -16.34 13.96 29.41
C GLU A 220 -17.83 13.95 28.99
N TRP A 221 -18.14 13.23 27.91
CA TRP A 221 -19.51 13.06 27.43
C TRP A 221 -20.37 12.24 28.39
N GLU A 222 -19.83 11.13 28.90
CA GLU A 222 -20.49 10.27 29.89
C GLU A 222 -20.72 11.03 31.20
N ASP A 223 -19.69 11.71 31.73
CA ASP A 223 -19.77 12.53 32.94
C ASP A 223 -20.82 13.65 32.79
N ALA A 224 -20.92 14.27 31.61
CA ALA A 224 -21.94 15.28 31.32
C ALA A 224 -23.36 14.68 31.26
N LYS A 225 -23.51 13.50 30.65
CA LYS A 225 -24.78 12.78 30.57
C LYS A 225 -25.30 12.40 31.95
N GLU A 226 -24.43 11.89 32.82
CA GLU A 226 -24.77 11.58 34.21
C GLU A 226 -25.19 12.81 35.02
N ARG A 227 -24.44 13.92 34.88
CA ARG A 227 -24.80 15.18 35.55
C ARG A 227 -26.18 15.68 35.12
N ARG A 228 -26.49 15.61 33.82
CA ARG A 228 -27.82 15.98 33.30
C ARG A 228 -28.92 15.07 33.85
N ASN A 229 -28.70 13.76 33.88
CA ASN A 229 -29.68 12.81 34.41
C ASN A 229 -29.96 13.04 35.90
N ARG A 230 -28.92 13.34 36.70
CA ARG A 230 -29.06 13.70 38.12
C ARG A 230 -29.86 14.99 38.33
N ALA A 231 -29.58 16.03 37.53
CA ALA A 231 -30.31 17.29 37.60
C ALA A 231 -31.81 17.12 37.27
N LEU A 232 -32.14 16.30 36.27
CA LEU A 232 -33.52 15.99 35.91
C LEU A 232 -34.26 15.22 37.01
N ALA A 233 -33.58 14.31 37.71
CA ALA A 233 -34.16 13.57 38.84
C ALA A 233 -34.43 14.46 40.06
N ALA A 234 -33.58 15.47 40.32
CA ALA A 234 -33.71 16.36 41.47
C ALA A 234 -34.74 17.50 41.27
N GLY A 235 -35.04 17.88 40.03
CA GLY A 235 -36.00 18.97 39.72
C GLY A 235 -37.46 18.51 39.53
N GLY A 236 -37.74 17.21 39.65
CA GLY A 236 -39.08 16.63 39.55
C GLY A 236 -39.69 16.18 40.88
N SER A 237 -39.17 16.68 42.00
CA SER A 237 -39.65 16.42 43.38
C SER A 237 -40.44 17.60 43.91
#